data_AF-A0A381XLY2-F1
#
_entry.id   AF-A0A381XLY2-F1
#
_cell.length_a   1.000
_cell.length_b   1.000
_cell.length_c   1.000
_cell.angle_alpha   90.00
_cell.angle_beta   90.00
_cell.angle_gamma   90.00
#
_symmetry.space_group_name_H-M   'P 1'
#
loop_
_entity.id
_entity.type
_entity.pdbx_description
1 polymer ?
#
loop_
_entity_poly.entity_id
_entity_poly.type
_entity_poly.pdbx_seq_one_letter_code
_entity_poly.pdbx_strand_id
1 'polypeptide(L)'
;MEGKFDVKVLLTNDANAIALGEKSYGAAKSMDDFIMITLGTGLGSGMFSQGKLLYGHDGFAGELGHLSIDPNGRKCTCGQI
;
A
#
# COMPACT_ATOMS: atom_id res chain seq x y z
N MET A 1 -18.66 8.36 -8.64
CA MET A 1 -19.04 7.01 -9.10
C MET A 1 -20.30 6.52 -8.40
N GLU A 2 -20.45 6.72 -7.10
CA GLU A 2 -21.62 6.23 -6.33
C GLU A 2 -22.97 6.68 -6.92
N GLY A 3 -23.16 7.97 -7.19
CA GLY A 3 -24.41 8.47 -7.81
C GLY A 3 -24.67 8.01 -9.25
N LYS A 4 -23.70 7.35 -9.91
CA LYS A 4 -23.89 6.75 -11.24
C LYS A 4 -24.33 5.28 -11.15
N PHE A 5 -23.92 4.57 -10.10
CA PHE A 5 -24.10 3.12 -9.99
C PHE A 5 -25.04 2.71 -8.84
N ASP A 6 -25.51 3.68 -8.03
CA ASP A 6 -26.38 3.47 -6.86
C ASP A 6 -25.88 2.35 -5.92
N VAL A 7 -24.55 2.26 -5.79
CA VAL A 7 -23.85 1.32 -4.92
C VAL A 7 -22.67 2.01 -4.24
N LYS A 8 -22.27 1.49 -3.08
CA LYS A 8 -21.07 1.92 -2.37
C LYS A 8 -19.83 1.68 -3.23
N VAL A 9 -18.99 2.70 -3.37
CA VAL A 9 -17.73 2.61 -4.12
C VAL A 9 -16.56 2.94 -3.20
N LEU A 10 -15.59 2.03 -3.13
CA LEU A 10 -14.36 2.21 -2.38
C LEU A 10 -13.19 2.32 -3.36
N LEU A 11 -12.24 3.21 -3.05
CA LEU A 11 -11.01 3.39 -3.80
C LEU A 11 -9.82 3.17 -2.88
N THR A 12 -8.78 2.52 -3.40
CA THR A 12 -7.51 2.34 -2.69
C THR A 12 -6.34 2.29 -3.68
N ASN A 13 -5.11 2.48 -3.19
CA ASN A 13 -3.90 2.32 -4.02
C ASN A 13 -3.70 0.83 -4.38
N ASP A 14 -2.88 0.61 -5.41
CA ASP A 14 -2.58 -0.72 -5.93
C ASP A 14 -1.89 -1.63 -4.92
N ALA A 15 -0.91 -1.13 -4.16
CA ALA A 15 -0.18 -1.91 -3.16
C ALA A 15 -1.08 -2.39 -2.01
N ASN A 16 -1.99 -1.54 -1.53
CA ASN A 16 -3.01 -1.87 -0.54
C ASN A 16 -4.03 -2.87 -1.11
N ALA A 17 -4.45 -2.71 -2.36
CA ALA A 17 -5.33 -3.68 -3.02
C ALA A 17 -4.66 -5.06 -3.12
N ILE A 18 -3.37 -5.12 -3.43
CA ILE A 18 -2.60 -6.37 -3.46
C ILE A 18 -2.49 -6.97 -2.05
N ALA A 19 -2.17 -6.17 -1.04
CA ALA A 19 -2.12 -6.62 0.36
C ALA A 19 -3.47 -7.19 0.85
N LEU A 20 -4.58 -6.53 0.50
CA LEU A 20 -5.93 -7.03 0.76
C LEU A 20 -6.19 -8.36 0.04
N GLY A 21 -5.71 -8.51 -1.20
CA GLY A 21 -5.78 -9.76 -1.96
C GLY A 21 -5.04 -10.90 -1.26
N GLU A 22 -3.80 -10.65 -0.84
CA GLU A 22 -2.99 -11.64 -0.11
C GLU A 22 -3.61 -12.05 1.22
N LYS A 23 -4.19 -11.10 1.99
CA LYS A 23 -4.91 -11.40 3.23
C LYS A 23 -6.22 -12.15 2.98
N SER A 24 -6.89 -11.91 1.86
CA SER A 24 -8.19 -12.54 1.58
C SER A 24 -8.03 -13.95 1.00
N TYR A 25 -7.09 -14.11 0.08
CA TYR A 25 -7.01 -15.27 -0.79
C TYR A 25 -5.61 -15.86 -0.95
N GLY A 26 -4.56 -15.13 -0.56
CA GLY A 26 -3.18 -15.50 -0.80
C GLY A 26 -2.43 -16.01 0.42
N ALA A 27 -1.12 -15.78 0.42
CA ALA A 27 -0.20 -16.32 1.42
C ALA A 27 -0.38 -15.69 2.82
N ALA A 28 -0.93 -14.48 2.88
CA ALA A 28 -1.10 -13.74 4.14
C ALA A 28 -2.44 -14.04 4.86
N LYS A 29 -3.23 -15.01 4.38
CA LYS A 29 -4.57 -15.29 4.92
C LYS A 29 -4.61 -15.51 6.44
N SER A 30 -3.66 -16.27 6.97
CA SER A 30 -3.51 -16.57 8.41
C SER A 30 -2.57 -15.61 9.15
N MET A 31 -2.10 -14.53 8.51
CA MET A 31 -1.17 -13.57 9.12
C MET A 31 -1.90 -12.31 9.53
N ASP A 32 -1.74 -11.86 10.78
CA ASP A 32 -2.38 -10.63 11.26
C ASP A 32 -1.49 -9.39 11.15
N ASP A 33 -0.18 -9.58 11.14
CA ASP A 33 0.82 -8.53 10.95
C ASP A 33 1.73 -8.92 9.79
N PHE A 34 1.72 -8.13 8.73
CA PHE A 34 2.60 -8.34 7.58
C PHE A 34 2.76 -7.05 6.76
N ILE A 35 3.81 -7.02 5.95
CA ILE A 35 4.02 -5.99 4.95
C ILE A 35 4.07 -6.67 3.59
N MET A 36 3.22 -6.22 2.67
CA MET A 36 3.31 -6.57 1.26
C MET A 36 4.21 -5.57 0.56
N ILE A 37 5.26 -6.04 -0.09
CA ILE A 37 6.15 -5.23 -0.94
C ILE A 37 5.90 -5.61 -2.38
N THR A 38 5.61 -4.63 -3.22
CA THR A 38 5.46 -4.82 -4.67
C THR A 38 6.69 -4.23 -5.36
N LEU A 39 7.37 -5.05 -6.16
CA LEU A 39 8.52 -4.63 -6.96
C LEU A 39 8.16 -4.70 -8.43
N GLY A 40 8.22 -3.56 -9.12
CA GLY A 40 7.92 -3.43 -10.53
C GLY A 40 8.64 -2.22 -11.12
N THR A 41 7.91 -1.32 -11.78
CA THR A 41 8.46 -0.03 -12.26
C THR A 41 9.05 0.80 -11.11
N GLY A 42 8.46 0.68 -9.92
CA GLY A 42 8.97 1.23 -8.66
C GLY A 42 8.79 0.23 -7.52
N LEU A 43 8.80 0.74 -6.29
CA LEU A 43 8.47 -0.01 -5.08
C LEU A 43 7.19 0.55 -4.49
N GLY A 44 6.20 -0.32 -4.27
CA GLY A 44 5.00 0.00 -3.49
C GLY A 44 4.91 -0.89 -2.26
N SER A 45 4.12 -0.48 -1.28
CA SER A 45 3.84 -1.35 -0.14
C SER A 45 2.49 -1.11 0.50
N GLY A 46 1.94 -2.18 1.08
CA GLY A 46 0.73 -2.17 1.89
C GLY A 46 1.00 -2.91 3.20
N MET A 47 0.47 -2.41 4.30
CA MET A 47 0.82 -2.91 5.64
C MET A 47 -0.43 -3.36 6.39
N PHE A 48 -0.35 -4.49 7.06
CA PHE A 48 -1.35 -4.95 8.02
C PHE A 48 -0.77 -4.98 9.41
N SER A 49 -1.56 -4.56 10.39
CA SER A 49 -1.29 -4.84 11.80
C SER A 49 -2.56 -5.18 12.55
N GLN A 50 -2.47 -6.15 13.45
CA GLN A 50 -3.61 -6.68 14.22
C GLN A 50 -4.80 -7.04 13.32
N GLY A 51 -4.51 -7.64 12.17
CA GLY A 51 -5.50 -8.08 11.18
C GLY A 51 -6.14 -6.96 10.36
N LYS A 52 -5.70 -5.71 10.51
CA LYS A 52 -6.26 -4.54 9.81
C LYS A 52 -5.24 -3.92 8.86
N LEU A 53 -5.70 -3.57 7.66
CA LEU A 53 -4.91 -2.74 6.75
C LEU A 53 -4.67 -1.37 7.39
N LEU A 54 -3.41 -0.98 7.45
CA LEU A 54 -2.99 0.35 7.88
C LEU A 54 -3.14 1.29 6.69
N TYR A 55 -4.23 2.05 6.68
CA TYR A 55 -4.50 3.05 5.64
C TYR A 55 -3.77 4.38 5.91
N GLY A 56 -3.56 4.71 7.19
CA GLY A 56 -3.13 6.04 7.61
C GLY A 56 -4.27 7.06 7.54
N HIS A 57 -4.03 8.26 8.08
CA HIS A 57 -5.05 9.33 8.12
C HIS A 57 -5.50 9.73 6.71
N ASP A 58 -4.54 9.87 5.80
CA ASP A 58 -4.76 10.36 4.43
C ASP A 58 -4.58 9.29 3.34
N GLY A 59 -4.44 8.01 3.72
CA GLY A 59 -4.27 6.92 2.75
C GLY A 59 -2.84 6.63 2.28
N PHE A 60 -1.83 7.29 2.86
CA PHE A 60 -0.42 7.17 2.50
C PHE A 60 0.41 6.34 3.50
N ALA A 61 -0.22 5.57 4.39
CA ALA A 61 0.55 4.69 5.26
C ALA A 61 1.23 3.60 4.42
N GLY A 62 2.53 3.37 4.68
CA GLY A 62 3.29 2.35 3.97
C GLY A 62 3.81 2.78 2.61
N GLU A 63 4.03 4.07 2.34
CA GLU A 63 4.75 4.55 1.14
C GLU A 63 6.28 4.32 1.25
N LEU A 64 6.71 3.07 1.50
CA LEU A 64 8.11 2.73 1.76
C LEU A 64 9.02 2.96 0.55
N GLY A 65 8.46 2.98 -0.66
CA GLY A 65 9.22 3.25 -1.89
C GLY A 65 9.79 4.65 -1.98
N HIS A 66 9.36 5.55 -1.09
CA HIS A 66 9.80 6.94 -1.02
C HIS A 66 10.66 7.24 0.22
N LEU A 67 11.03 6.24 1.00
CA LEU A 67 11.98 6.41 2.09
C LEU A 67 13.39 6.65 1.54
N SER A 68 14.04 7.71 2.02
CA SER A 68 15.46 7.97 1.73
C SER A 68 16.33 6.92 2.42
N ILE A 69 17.14 6.21 1.65
CA ILE A 69 18.09 5.21 2.18
C ILE A 69 19.53 5.76 2.15
N ASP A 70 19.84 6.61 1.18
CA ASP A 70 21.13 7.29 1.03
C ASP A 70 20.90 8.80 0.89
N PRO A 71 21.34 9.63 1.87
CA PRO A 71 21.18 11.09 1.79
C PRO A 71 21.92 11.74 0.63
N ASN A 72 22.88 11.03 0.02
CA ASN A 72 23.60 11.46 -1.17
C ASN A 72 23.15 10.70 -2.42
N GLY A 73 22.02 9.99 -2.33
CA GLY A 73 21.47 9.14 -3.37
C GLY A 73 20.91 9.90 -4.56
N ARG A 74 20.28 9.14 -5.46
CA ARG A 74 19.62 9.70 -6.64
C ARG A 74 18.35 10.46 -6.23
N LYS A 75 18.07 11.59 -6.88
CA LYS A 75 16.78 12.26 -6.70
C LYS A 75 15.63 11.37 -7.18
N CYS A 76 14.64 11.18 -6.34
CA CYS A 76 13.39 10.53 -6.68
C CYS A 76 12.43 11.53 -7.36
N THR A 77 11.53 11.03 -8.20
CA THR A 77 10.51 11.87 -8.86
C THR A 77 9.49 12.46 -7.89
N CYS A 78 9.40 11.92 -6.67
CA CYS A 78 8.61 12.51 -5.58
C CYS A 78 9.26 13.75 -4.95
N GLY A 79 10.49 14.10 -5.34
CA GLY A 79 11.22 15.27 -4.86
C GLY A 79 12.15 15.00 -3.68
N GLN A 80 12.13 13.79 -3.11
CA GLN A 80 13.07 13.35 -2.08
C GLN A 80 14.41 12.88 -2.70
N ILE A 81 15.41 12.67 -1.83
CA ILE A 81 16.74 12.10 -2.15
C ILE A 81 16.80 10.70 -1.56
#